data_AF-A0A7V9LIH2-F1
#
_entry.id   AF-A0A7V9LIH2-F1
#
_cell.length_a   1.000
_cell.length_b   1.000
_cell.length_c   1.000
_cell.angle_alpha   90.00
_cell.angle_beta   90.00
_cell.angle_gamma   90.00
#
_symmetry.space_group_name_H-M   'P 1'
#
loop_
_entity.id
_entity.type
_entity.pdbx_description
1 polymer ?
#
loop_
_entity_poly.entity_id
_entity_poly.type
_entity_poly.pdbx_seq_one_letter_code
_entity_poly.pdbx_strand_id
1 'polypeptide(L)'
;MEIELWFLLALPLLFAVGWLARGFESKVRETDNAALPRSYLRGLNLLLNDQHDKAIDAFIEVVKLDPETIELHQALGNLFRRRGEFDRAVRIHTHLLNRADLPARQRLLALNELGQDYLKAGLLDRAEDAFVQLLEDRNHRFDALRA
;
A
#
# COMPACT_ATOMS: atom_id res chain seq x y z
N MET A 1 58.85 -7.35 -2.72
CA MET A 1 57.65 -6.49 -2.76
C MET A 1 57.52 -5.87 -1.38
N GLU A 2 57.91 -4.62 -1.22
CA GLU A 2 57.70 -3.90 0.04
C GLU A 2 56.22 -3.51 0.12
N ILE A 3 55.49 -4.16 1.02
CA ILE A 3 54.12 -3.76 1.31
C ILE A 3 54.24 -2.47 2.10
N GLU A 4 53.98 -1.33 1.45
CA GLU A 4 54.03 -0.02 2.09
C GLU A 4 53.14 -0.04 3.34
N LEU A 5 53.71 0.32 4.49
CA LEU A 5 53.07 0.28 5.82
C LEU A 5 51.67 0.94 5.85
N TRP A 6 51.41 1.88 4.93
CA TRP A 6 50.13 2.54 4.74
C TRP A 6 49.00 1.58 4.33
N PHE A 7 49.28 0.51 3.56
CA PHE A 7 48.28 -0.50 3.20
C PHE A 7 47.81 -1.30 4.42
N LEU A 8 48.69 -1.56 5.38
CA LEU A 8 48.33 -2.27 6.62
C LEU A 8 47.38 -1.47 7.51
N LEU A 9 47.37 -0.15 7.39
CA LEU A 9 46.46 0.74 8.12
C LEU A 9 45.19 1.05 7.32
N ALA A 10 45.29 1.21 6.00
CA ALA A 10 44.15 1.53 5.14
C ALA A 10 43.12 0.39 5.07
N LEU A 11 43.59 -0.86 5.02
CA LEU A 11 42.73 -2.04 4.88
C LEU A 11 41.78 -2.26 6.09
N PRO A 12 42.25 -2.23 7.36
CA PRO A 12 41.36 -2.31 8.51
C PRO A 12 40.48 -1.06 8.69
N LEU A 13 40.95 0.13 8.27
CA LEU A 13 40.17 1.36 8.31
C LEU A 13 38.95 1.26 7.37
N LEU A 14 39.16 0.82 6.13
CA LEU A 14 38.08 0.61 5.16
C LEU A 14 37.10 -0.46 5.64
N PHE A 15 37.60 -1.53 6.26
CA PHE A 15 36.76 -2.56 6.87
C PHE A 15 35.90 -2.01 8.02
N ALA A 16 36.47 -1.19 8.90
CA ALA A 16 35.76 -0.55 10.01
C ALA A 16 34.68 0.44 9.51
N VAL A 17 34.99 1.22 8.47
CA VAL A 17 34.03 2.13 7.81
C VAL A 17 32.89 1.34 7.17
N GLY A 18 33.18 0.25 6.46
CA GLY A 18 32.15 -0.63 5.88
C GLY A 18 31.29 -1.31 6.95
N TRP A 19 31.88 -1.71 8.07
CA TRP A 19 31.16 -2.30 9.20
C TRP A 19 30.23 -1.28 9.90
N LEU A 20 30.69 -0.04 10.08
CA LEU A 20 29.87 1.05 10.61
C LEU A 20 28.74 1.45 9.66
N ALA A 21 29.00 1.45 8.35
CA ALA A 21 27.98 1.72 7.33
C ALA A 21 26.86 0.65 7.33
N ARG A 22 27.22 -0.62 7.54
CA ARG A 22 26.23 -1.72 7.68
C ARG A 22 25.24 -1.50 8.83
N GLY A 23 25.66 -0.83 9.91
CA GLY A 23 24.80 -0.50 11.05
C GLY A 23 23.80 0.63 10.79
N PHE A 24 24.04 1.47 9.77
CA PHE A 24 23.10 2.54 9.37
C PHE A 24 22.04 2.05 8.38
N GLU A 25 22.34 1.02 7.59
CA GLU A 25 21.43 0.48 6.59
C GLU A 25 20.28 -0.36 7.19
N SER A 26 20.44 -0.86 8.42
CA SER A 26 19.35 -1.55 9.14
C SER A 26 18.25 -0.59 9.61
N LYS A 27 18.57 0.68 9.91
CA LYS A 27 17.61 1.66 10.44
C LYS A 27 16.68 2.26 9.38
N VAL A 28 17.06 2.21 8.10
CA VAL A 28 16.22 2.70 7.00
C VAL A 28 15.27 1.62 6.48
N ARG A 29 15.49 0.35 6.88
CA ARG A 29 14.75 -0.81 6.36
C ARG A 29 13.72 -1.39 7.35
N GLU A 30 13.64 -0.81 8.55
CA GLU A 30 12.69 -1.21 9.60
C GLU A 30 11.31 -0.54 9.50
N THR A 31 11.10 0.44 8.60
CA THR A 31 9.79 1.10 8.49
C THR A 31 8.77 0.37 7.60
N ASP A 32 9.17 -0.64 6.80
CA ASP A 32 8.27 -1.23 5.78
C ASP A 32 8.18 -2.77 5.78
N ASN A 33 8.80 -3.47 6.73
CA ASN A 33 8.70 -4.94 6.81
C ASN A 33 8.12 -5.40 8.15
N ALA A 34 6.91 -4.96 8.46
CA ALA A 34 6.01 -5.82 9.21
C ALA A 34 5.78 -7.05 8.32
N ALA A 35 6.32 -8.21 8.71
CA ALA A 35 6.11 -9.45 7.98
C ALA A 35 4.60 -9.63 7.76
N LEU A 36 4.13 -9.47 6.52
CA LEU A 36 2.72 -9.50 6.18
C LEU A 36 2.07 -10.74 6.83
N PRO A 37 0.92 -10.60 7.51
CA PRO A 37 0.29 -11.73 8.18
C PRO A 37 0.18 -12.92 7.23
N ARG A 38 0.50 -14.14 7.69
CA ARG A 38 0.45 -15.34 6.82
C ARG A 38 -0.90 -15.49 6.11
N SER A 39 -1.99 -15.07 6.77
CA SER A 39 -3.34 -15.05 6.22
C SER A 39 -3.53 -14.02 5.10
N TYR A 40 -2.82 -12.89 5.12
CA TYR A 40 -2.81 -11.92 4.02
C TYR A 40 -2.14 -12.52 2.78
N LEU A 41 -0.96 -13.12 2.95
CA LEU A 41 -0.26 -13.82 1.86
C LEU A 41 -1.10 -14.96 1.29
N ARG A 42 -1.85 -15.66 2.16
CA ARG A 42 -2.81 -16.69 1.74
C ARG A 42 -3.94 -16.07 0.91
N GLY A 43 -4.53 -14.97 1.33
CA GLY A 43 -5.55 -14.25 0.55
C GLY A 43 -5.05 -13.82 -0.82
N LEU A 44 -3.84 -13.28 -0.90
CA LEU A 44 -3.20 -12.95 -2.18
C LEU A 44 -2.95 -14.19 -3.06
N ASN A 45 -2.48 -15.29 -2.49
CA ASN A 45 -2.29 -16.53 -3.24
C ASN A 45 -3.62 -17.06 -3.82
N LEU A 46 -4.71 -16.96 -3.04
CA LEU A 46 -6.05 -17.32 -3.51
C LEU A 46 -6.53 -16.42 -4.66
N LEU A 47 -6.24 -15.11 -4.60
CA LEU A 47 -6.51 -14.19 -5.71
C LEU A 47 -5.75 -14.56 -6.99
N LEU A 48 -4.48 -14.92 -6.88
CA LEU A 48 -3.67 -15.36 -8.02
C LEU A 48 -4.20 -16.65 -8.67
N ASN A 49 -4.93 -17.45 -7.90
CA ASN A 49 -5.59 -18.67 -8.37
C ASN A 49 -7.08 -18.46 -8.73
N ASP A 50 -7.52 -17.21 -8.90
CA ASP A 50 -8.90 -16.83 -9.25
C ASP A 50 -9.96 -17.21 -8.19
N GLN A 51 -9.54 -17.64 -6.99
CA GLN A 51 -10.40 -18.07 -5.89
C GLN A 51 -10.85 -16.89 -5.03
N HIS A 52 -11.59 -15.97 -5.65
CA HIS A 52 -12.06 -14.72 -5.05
C HIS A 52 -12.84 -14.92 -3.74
N ASP A 53 -13.75 -15.90 -3.68
CA ASP A 53 -14.58 -16.17 -2.49
C ASP A 53 -13.74 -16.54 -1.26
N LYS A 54 -12.77 -17.45 -1.45
CA LYS A 54 -11.88 -17.86 -0.36
C LYS A 54 -10.90 -16.76 0.03
N ALA A 55 -10.50 -15.93 -0.94
CA ALA A 55 -9.64 -14.78 -0.67
C ALA A 55 -10.35 -13.76 0.24
N ILE A 56 -11.66 -13.54 0.03
CA ILE A 56 -12.48 -12.69 0.91
C ILE A 56 -12.47 -13.25 2.33
N ASP A 57 -12.74 -14.56 2.51
CA ASP A 57 -12.74 -15.18 3.84
C ASP A 57 -11.38 -15.02 4.54
N ALA A 58 -10.29 -15.31 3.82
CA ALA A 58 -8.94 -15.16 4.34
C ALA A 58 -8.62 -13.73 4.74
N PHE A 59 -9.05 -12.73 3.97
CA PHE A 59 -8.85 -11.33 4.31
C PHE A 59 -9.74 -10.83 5.45
N ILE A 60 -10.98 -11.32 5.56
CA ILE A 60 -11.85 -11.04 6.71
C ILE A 60 -11.22 -11.54 8.00
N GLU A 61 -10.55 -12.70 7.99
CA GLU A 61 -9.79 -13.17 9.15
C GLU A 61 -8.67 -12.20 9.53
N VAL A 62 -7.98 -11.61 8.56
CA VAL A 62 -6.94 -10.60 8.84
C VAL A 62 -7.54 -9.32 9.40
N VAL A 63 -8.68 -8.83 8.88
CA VAL A 63 -9.31 -7.58 9.35
C VAL A 63 -9.72 -7.72 10.82
N LYS A 64 -10.15 -8.92 11.24
CA LYS A 64 -10.49 -9.17 12.65
C LYS A 64 -9.29 -9.09 13.58
N LEU A 65 -8.09 -9.39 13.08
CA LEU A 65 -6.85 -9.40 13.87
C LEU A 65 -6.19 -8.03 13.87
N ASP A 66 -6.20 -7.35 12.72
CA ASP A 66 -5.72 -5.99 12.55
C ASP A 66 -6.75 -5.19 11.73
N PRO A 67 -7.72 -4.54 12.41
CA PRO A 67 -8.75 -3.74 11.76
C PRO A 67 -8.22 -2.46 11.12
N GLU A 68 -6.95 -2.10 11.36
CA GLU A 68 -6.42 -0.81 10.93
C GLU A 68 -5.54 -0.90 9.68
N THR A 69 -5.29 -2.09 9.15
CA THR A 69 -4.50 -2.26 7.94
C THR A 69 -5.19 -1.64 6.72
N ILE A 70 -4.60 -0.60 6.14
CA ILE A 70 -5.12 0.14 4.99
C ILE A 70 -5.15 -0.74 3.73
N GLU A 71 -4.07 -1.48 3.51
CA GLU A 71 -3.87 -2.37 2.35
C GLU A 71 -4.93 -3.46 2.28
N LEU A 72 -5.42 -3.89 3.44
CA LEU A 72 -6.44 -4.93 3.54
C LEU A 72 -7.83 -4.40 3.18
N HIS A 73 -8.15 -3.17 3.59
CA HIS A 73 -9.39 -2.50 3.17
C HIS A 73 -9.43 -2.31 1.66
N GLN A 74 -8.30 -1.92 1.06
CA GLN A 74 -8.16 -1.80 -0.40
C GLN A 74 -8.36 -3.15 -1.10
N ALA A 75 -7.72 -4.22 -0.60
CA ALA A 75 -7.84 -5.55 -1.18
C ALA A 75 -9.28 -6.08 -1.12
N LEU A 76 -9.94 -5.92 0.04
CA LEU A 76 -11.34 -6.33 0.22
C LEU A 76 -12.31 -5.51 -0.65
N GLY A 77 -12.14 -4.19 -0.72
CA GLY A 77 -12.98 -3.34 -1.56
C GLY A 77 -12.91 -3.75 -3.04
N ASN A 78 -11.69 -3.96 -3.56
CA ASN A 78 -11.47 -4.44 -4.93
C ASN A 78 -12.13 -5.81 -5.17
N LEU A 79 -12.00 -6.72 -4.20
CA LEU A 79 -12.63 -8.03 -4.24
C LEU A 79 -14.16 -7.96 -4.34
N PHE A 80 -14.80 -7.14 -3.49
CA PHE A 80 -16.24 -6.94 -3.55
C PHE A 80 -16.67 -6.32 -4.88
N ARG A 81 -15.91 -5.33 -5.39
CA ARG A 81 -16.16 -4.74 -6.71
C ARG A 81 -16.07 -5.79 -7.83
N ARG A 82 -15.11 -6.71 -7.81
CA ARG A 82 -14.97 -7.80 -8.80
C ARG A 82 -16.12 -8.80 -8.75
N ARG A 83 -16.70 -9.05 -7.56
CA ARG A 83 -17.90 -9.89 -7.41
C ARG A 83 -19.21 -9.18 -7.77
N GLY A 84 -19.17 -7.87 -8.07
CA GLY A 84 -20.37 -7.06 -8.29
C GLY A 84 -21.07 -6.64 -6.99
N GLU A 85 -20.45 -6.86 -5.83
CA GLU A 85 -20.96 -6.43 -4.52
C GLU A 85 -20.59 -4.96 -4.26
N PHE A 86 -21.02 -4.07 -5.16
CA PHE A 86 -20.58 -2.68 -5.19
C PHE A 86 -20.92 -1.91 -3.90
N ASP A 87 -22.07 -2.17 -3.29
CA ASP A 87 -22.47 -1.53 -2.02
C ASP A 87 -21.47 -1.83 -0.90
N ARG A 88 -20.92 -3.04 -0.86
CA ARG A 88 -19.91 -3.41 0.13
C ARG A 88 -18.56 -2.75 -0.16
N ALA A 89 -18.16 -2.70 -1.43
CA ALA A 89 -16.95 -2.02 -1.86
C ALA A 89 -16.98 -0.53 -1.47
N VAL A 90 -18.07 0.16 -1.84
CA VAL A 90 -18.32 1.58 -1.50
C VAL A 90 -18.24 1.78 0.02
N ARG A 91 -18.90 0.94 0.81
CA ARG A 91 -18.87 1.05 2.28
C ARG A 91 -17.47 0.92 2.85
N ILE A 92 -16.66 -0.01 2.35
CA ILE A 92 -15.28 -0.23 2.82
C ILE A 92 -14.39 0.97 2.48
N HIS A 93 -14.39 1.44 1.23
CA HIS A 93 -13.56 2.58 0.85
C HIS A 93 -14.03 3.89 1.48
N THR A 94 -15.34 4.07 1.69
CA THR A 94 -15.88 5.22 2.44
C THR A 94 -15.42 5.19 3.91
N HIS A 95 -15.48 4.01 4.54
CA HIS A 95 -15.01 3.86 5.92
C HIS A 95 -13.51 4.17 6.03
N LEU A 96 -12.71 3.68 5.08
CA LEU A 96 -11.29 3.99 5.00
C LEU A 96 -11.05 5.50 4.85
N LEU A 97 -11.77 6.16 3.93
CA LEU A 97 -11.62 7.61 3.67
C LEU A 97 -11.98 8.47 4.89
N ASN A 98 -12.92 8.01 5.73
CA ASN A 98 -13.36 8.72 6.93
C ASN A 98 -12.39 8.63 8.11
N ARG A 99 -11.32 7.82 8.00
CA ARG A 99 -10.30 7.74 9.03
C ARG A 99 -9.50 9.04 9.12
N ALA A 100 -9.42 9.60 10.33
CA ALA A 100 -8.73 10.86 10.59
C ALA A 100 -7.21 10.72 10.49
N ASP A 101 -6.69 9.53 10.82
CA ASP A 101 -5.28 9.18 10.80
C ASP A 101 -4.78 8.75 9.40
N LEU A 102 -5.65 8.70 8.39
CA LEU A 102 -5.29 8.25 7.05
C LEU A 102 -4.32 9.24 6.36
N PRO A 103 -3.08 8.83 6.05
CA PRO A 103 -2.11 9.63 5.32
C PRO A 103 -2.64 10.15 3.99
N ALA A 104 -2.25 11.36 3.60
CA ALA A 104 -2.76 12.05 2.41
C ALA A 104 -2.65 11.20 1.13
N ARG A 105 -1.53 10.50 0.93
CA ARG A 105 -1.35 9.61 -0.22
C ARG A 105 -2.36 8.46 -0.26
N GLN A 106 -2.65 7.86 0.90
CA GLN A 106 -3.59 6.75 1.01
C GLN A 106 -5.04 7.23 0.94
N ARG A 107 -5.32 8.47 1.39
CA ARG A 107 -6.60 9.15 1.17
C ARG A 107 -6.90 9.32 -0.31
N LEU A 108 -5.93 9.78 -1.10
CA LEU A 108 -6.07 9.89 -2.55
C LEU A 108 -6.31 8.53 -3.21
N LEU A 109 -5.58 7.49 -2.79
CA LEU A 109 -5.80 6.13 -3.29
C LEU A 109 -7.21 5.62 -2.93
N ALA A 110 -7.65 5.81 -1.69
CA ALA A 110 -9.00 5.42 -1.26
C ALA A 110 -10.10 6.18 -2.03
N LEU A 111 -9.88 7.46 -2.33
CA LEU A 111 -10.80 8.27 -3.13
C LEU A 111 -10.87 7.77 -4.59
N ASN A 112 -9.72 7.42 -5.17
CA ASN A 112 -9.68 6.79 -6.50
C ASN A 112 -10.43 5.45 -6.52
N GLU A 113 -10.19 4.59 -5.52
CA GLU A 113 -10.88 3.30 -5.41
C GLU A 113 -12.39 3.47 -5.20
N LEU A 114 -12.81 4.46 -4.41
CA LEU A 114 -14.23 4.80 -4.23
C LEU A 114 -14.87 5.29 -5.53
N GLY A 115 -14.18 6.13 -6.30
CA GLY A 115 -14.63 6.56 -7.62
C GLY A 115 -14.79 5.39 -8.59
N GLN A 116 -13.86 4.43 -8.57
CA GLN A 116 -13.96 3.18 -9.36
C GLN A 116 -15.16 2.32 -8.92
N ASP A 117 -15.44 2.24 -7.61
CA ASP A 117 -16.61 1.53 -7.11
C ASP A 117 -17.91 2.17 -7.60
N TYR A 118 -18.03 3.50 -7.51
CA TYR A 118 -19.20 4.22 -8.03
C TYR A 118 -19.37 4.03 -9.53
N LEU A 119 -18.28 4.09 -10.30
CA LEU A 119 -18.30 3.86 -11.74
C LEU A 119 -18.82 2.47 -12.08
N LYS A 120 -18.35 1.43 -11.38
CA LYS A 120 -18.81 0.05 -11.60
C LYS A 120 -20.24 -0.18 -11.10
N ALA A 121 -20.67 0.56 -10.08
CA ALA A 121 -22.05 0.57 -9.60
C ALA A 121 -23.03 1.32 -10.53
N GLY A 122 -22.53 2.07 -11.52
CA GLY A 122 -23.33 2.94 -12.38
C GLY A 122 -23.76 4.26 -11.73
N LEU A 123 -23.18 4.61 -10.57
CA LEU A 123 -23.42 5.86 -9.85
C LEU A 123 -22.53 6.97 -10.41
N LEU A 124 -22.81 7.38 -11.65
CA LEU A 124 -21.93 8.25 -12.44
C LEU A 124 -21.69 9.62 -11.79
N ASP A 125 -22.73 10.25 -11.23
CA ASP A 125 -22.60 11.56 -10.57
C ASP A 125 -21.59 11.51 -9.40
N ARG A 126 -21.68 10.47 -8.57
CA ARG A 126 -20.76 10.28 -7.43
C ARG A 126 -19.36 9.89 -7.88
N ALA A 127 -19.25 9.13 -8.96
CA ALA A 127 -17.95 8.79 -9.54
C ALA A 127 -17.26 10.06 -10.04
N GLU A 128 -17.99 10.91 -10.76
CA GLU A 128 -17.51 12.22 -11.20
C GLU A 128 -17.05 13.07 -10.01
N ASP A 129 -17.89 13.25 -8.99
CA ASP A 129 -17.53 14.01 -7.79
C ASP A 129 -16.23 13.50 -7.14
N ALA A 130 -16.09 12.17 -7.00
CA ALA A 130 -14.90 11.56 -6.41
C ALA A 130 -13.64 11.80 -7.26
N PHE A 131 -13.75 11.69 -8.59
CA PHE A 131 -12.63 11.97 -9.50
C PHE A 131 -12.31 13.46 -9.59
N VAL A 132 -13.30 14.34 -9.54
CA VAL A 132 -13.11 15.79 -9.48
C VAL A 132 -12.38 16.18 -8.21
N GLN A 133 -12.79 15.68 -7.04
CA GLN A 133 -12.07 15.90 -5.78
C GLN A 133 -10.61 15.43 -5.88
N LEU A 134 -10.36 14.29 -6.54
CA LEU A 134 -9.02 13.78 -6.79
C LEU A 134 -8.20 14.69 -7.73
N LEU A 135 -8.86 15.40 -8.65
CA LEU A 135 -8.25 16.40 -9.52
C LEU A 135 -8.06 17.77 -8.84
N GLU A 136 -8.92 18.14 -7.89
CA GLU A 136 -8.82 19.39 -7.14
C GLU A 136 -7.71 19.35 -6.09
N ASP A 137 -7.47 18.18 -5.48
CA ASP A 137 -6.33 17.92 -4.59
C ASP A 137 -4.99 17.84 -5.37
N ARG A 138 -5.04 17.89 -6.71
CA ARG A 138 -3.88 18.05 -7.61
C ARG A 138 -3.48 19.52 -7.84
N ASN A 139 -3.56 20.39 -6.84
CA ASN A 139 -2.72 21.59 -6.79
C ASN A 139 -1.23 21.29 -6.48
N HIS A 140 -0.85 20.00 -6.49
CA HIS A 140 0.48 19.48 -6.84
C HIS A 140 0.60 18.99 -8.31
N ARG A 141 -0.16 19.59 -9.22
CA ARG A 141 0.14 20.15 -10.56
C ARG A 141 1.11 19.47 -11.56
N PHE A 142 2.05 18.59 -11.22
CA PHE A 142 3.11 18.21 -12.16
C PHE A 142 2.86 16.98 -13.04
N ASP A 143 1.97 16.05 -12.66
CA ASP A 143 1.69 14.85 -13.48
C ASP A 143 0.60 15.07 -14.53
N ALA A 144 -0.24 16.09 -14.37
CA ALA A 144 -1.29 16.40 -15.35
C ALA A 144 -0.80 17.18 -16.58
N LEU A 145 0.47 17.61 -16.60
CA LEU A 145 1.00 18.54 -17.61
C LEU A 145 2.29 18.08 -18.32
N ARG A 146 2.76 16.83 -18.18
CA ARG A 146 4.06 16.42 -18.75
C ARG A 146 4.17 15.12 -19.57
N ALA A 147 3.14 14.31 -19.80
CA ALA A 147 3.26 13.16 -20.71
C ALA A 147 1.95 12.81 -21.41
#